data_AF-A0A3M1BVR4-F1
#
_entry.id   AF-A0A3M1BVR4-F1
#
_cell.length_a   1.000
_cell.length_b   1.000
_cell.length_c   1.000
_cell.angle_alpha   90.00
_cell.angle_beta   90.00
_cell.angle_gamma   90.00
#
_symmetry.space_group_name_H-M   'P 1'
#
loop_
_entity.id
_entity.type
_entity.pdbx_description
1 polymer ?
#
loop_
_entity_poly.entity_id
_entity_poly.type
_entity_poly.pdbx_seq_one_letter_code
_entity_poly.pdbx_strand_id
1 'polypeptide(L)'
;MTYLLLAIFFFLLYLLVAELYPVRFLRAKSVKKSPSKLPPLYIYSFELHIHTQFSYDSLGKPEDLIRSSKEEDIDFLIVTDHDRDDIRHFAGEKILAGKEVKLTDEKGNIMGDLLEAGNVRVVAHPFKEKYRWRLPLPEDYLFEIIDLKDALLER
;
A
#
# COMPACT_ATOMS: atom_id res chain seq x y z
N MET A 1 25.30 37.68 -30.43
CA MET A 1 24.78 36.59 -31.29
C MET A 1 24.76 35.26 -30.55
N THR A 2 25.89 34.81 -30.00
CA THR A 2 26.03 33.48 -29.37
C THR A 2 25.08 33.23 -28.21
N TYR A 3 24.92 34.18 -27.28
CA TYR A 3 23.99 34.05 -26.15
C TYR A 3 22.52 33.97 -26.57
N LEU A 4 22.13 34.68 -27.63
CA LEU A 4 20.77 34.62 -28.17
C LEU A 4 20.49 33.25 -28.80
N LEU A 5 21.46 32.71 -29.55
CA LEU A 5 21.35 31.37 -30.13
C LEU A 5 21.29 30.29 -29.03
N LEU A 6 22.05 30.45 -27.96
CA LEU A 6 22.04 29.54 -26.81
C LEU A 6 20.66 29.56 -26.11
N ALA A 7 20.09 30.74 -25.89
CA ALA A 7 18.77 30.89 -25.30
C ALA A 7 17.67 30.24 -26.17
N ILE A 8 17.72 30.45 -27.49
CA ILE A 8 16.81 29.81 -28.44
C ILE A 8 16.97 28.28 -28.40
N PHE A 9 18.20 27.78 -28.37
CA PHE A 9 18.48 26.35 -28.28
C PHE A 9 17.89 25.72 -27.01
N PHE A 10 18.11 26.30 -25.84
CA PHE A 10 17.54 25.81 -24.58
C PHE A 10 16.01 25.89 -24.56
N PHE A 11 15.43 26.93 -25.16
CA PHE A 11 13.98 27.05 -25.28
C PHE A 11 13.38 25.95 -26.18
N LEU A 12 14.01 25.68 -27.34
CA LEU A 12 13.58 24.60 -28.22
C LEU A 12 13.76 23.23 -27.58
N LEU A 13 14.85 23.03 -26.83
CA LEU A 13 15.08 21.80 -26.07
C LEU A 13 14.02 21.60 -24.99
N TYR A 14 13.65 22.67 -24.27
CA TYR A 14 12.57 22.63 -23.28
C TYR A 14 11.23 22.24 -23.93
N LEU A 15 10.88 22.84 -25.07
CA LEU A 15 9.65 22.49 -25.79
C LEU A 15 9.66 21.03 -26.26
N LEU A 16 10.79 20.55 -26.78
CA LEU A 16 10.95 19.15 -27.19
C LEU A 16 10.79 18.20 -26.01
N VAL A 17 11.41 18.51 -24.86
CA VAL A 17 11.27 17.70 -23.64
C VAL A 17 9.83 17.72 -23.16
N ALA A 18 9.16 18.88 -23.14
CA ALA A 18 7.78 19.00 -22.70
C ALA A 18 6.80 18.20 -23.58
N GLU A 19 7.01 18.19 -24.89
CA GLU A 19 6.17 17.45 -25.85
C GLU A 19 6.41 15.94 -25.79
N LEU A 20 7.67 15.52 -25.59
CA LEU A 20 8.04 14.11 -25.44
C LEU A 20 7.82 13.58 -24.02
N TYR A 21 7.59 14.45 -23.04
CA TYR A 21 7.32 14.04 -21.67
C TYR A 21 5.99 13.29 -21.66
N PRO A 22 5.95 12.02 -21.25
CA PRO A 22 4.75 11.19 -21.34
C PRO A 22 3.72 11.59 -20.27
N VAL A 23 3.04 12.73 -20.48
CA VAL A 23 1.91 13.15 -19.65
C VAL A 23 0.67 12.40 -20.11
N ARG A 24 0.31 11.32 -19.42
CA ARG A 24 -0.99 10.66 -19.60
C ARG A 24 -2.04 11.33 -18.73
N PHE A 25 -2.95 12.07 -19.35
CA PHE A 25 -4.16 12.53 -18.67
C PHE A 25 -5.14 11.36 -18.52
N LEU A 26 -5.28 10.85 -17.29
CA LEU A 26 -6.32 9.89 -16.96
C LEU A 26 -7.68 10.60 -16.96
N ARG A 27 -8.50 10.36 -17.98
CA ARG A 27 -9.91 10.79 -17.97
C ARG A 27 -10.71 9.84 -17.07
N ALA A 28 -10.73 10.13 -15.77
CA ALA A 28 -11.64 9.46 -14.86
C ALA A 28 -13.10 9.83 -15.24
N LYS A 29 -13.92 8.82 -15.54
CA LYS A 29 -15.36 9.05 -15.69
C LYS A 29 -15.93 9.35 -14.29
N SER A 30 -16.54 10.52 -14.11
CA SER A 30 -17.27 10.81 -12.88
C SER A 30 -18.44 9.84 -12.77
N VAL A 31 -18.36 8.93 -11.81
CA VAL A 31 -19.48 8.07 -11.45
C VAL A 31 -20.20 8.81 -10.33
N LYS A 32 -21.38 9.38 -10.62
CA LYS A 32 -22.26 9.96 -9.59
C LYS A 32 -22.91 8.84 -8.78
N LYS A 33 -22.11 8.10 -8.00
CA LYS A 33 -22.54 7.04 -7.08
C LYS A 33 -22.57 7.47 -5.62
N SER A 34 -22.22 8.73 -5.32
CA SER A 34 -22.29 9.19 -3.93
C SER A 34 -23.75 9.23 -3.47
N PRO A 35 -24.06 8.62 -2.30
CA PRO A 35 -25.40 8.66 -1.75
C PRO A 35 -25.78 10.11 -1.42
N SER A 36 -27.06 10.46 -1.59
CA SER A 36 -27.59 11.80 -1.33
C SER A 36 -27.51 12.22 0.15
N LYS A 37 -27.39 11.24 1.05
CA LYS A 37 -27.03 11.40 2.45
C LYS A 37 -26.06 10.30 2.84
N LEU A 38 -24.93 10.69 3.40
CA LEU A 38 -24.06 9.73 4.08
C LEU A 38 -24.79 9.29 5.38
N PRO A 39 -24.76 7.99 5.73
CA PRO A 39 -25.18 7.56 7.05
C PRO A 39 -24.28 8.20 8.12
N PRO A 40 -24.61 8.10 9.42
CA PRO A 40 -23.66 8.42 10.48
C PRO A 40 -22.39 7.60 10.24
N LEU A 41 -21.31 8.27 9.86
CA LEU A 41 -20.01 7.64 9.65
C LEU A 41 -19.22 7.83 10.94
N TYR A 42 -18.74 6.73 11.48
CA TYR A 42 -17.64 6.78 12.44
C TYR A 42 -16.36 6.85 11.62
N ILE A 43 -15.56 7.88 11.87
CA ILE A 43 -14.24 8.02 11.27
C ILE A 43 -13.26 7.42 12.28
N TYR A 44 -12.59 6.35 11.88
CA TYR A 44 -11.55 5.72 12.67
C TYR A 44 -10.24 5.82 11.90
N SER A 45 -9.16 6.12 12.61
CA SER A 45 -7.80 5.98 12.11
C SER A 45 -7.35 4.52 12.29
N PHE A 46 -6.69 3.96 11.28
CA PHE A 46 -6.10 2.64 11.42
C PHE A 46 -4.77 2.56 10.70
N GLU A 47 -3.87 1.74 11.25
CA GLU A 47 -2.63 1.34 10.61
C GLU A 47 -2.72 -0.16 10.28
N LEU A 48 -2.36 -0.51 9.04
CA LEU A 48 -2.42 -1.85 8.47
C LEU A 48 -1.02 -2.29 8.07
N HIS A 49 -0.79 -3.60 8.01
CA HIS A 49 0.44 -4.18 7.49
C HIS A 49 1.62 -3.96 8.42
N ILE A 50 1.43 -4.27 9.70
CA ILE A 50 2.45 -4.06 10.73
C ILE A 50 3.06 -5.39 11.15
N HIS A 51 4.39 -5.40 11.29
CA HIS A 51 5.15 -6.55 11.78
C HIS A 51 5.70 -6.29 13.19
N THR A 52 5.71 -7.34 14.00
CA THR A 52 6.20 -7.37 15.38
C THR A 52 7.38 -8.33 15.50
N GLN A 53 7.92 -8.45 16.71
CA GLN A 53 8.94 -9.44 17.07
C GLN A 53 8.54 -10.90 16.78
N PHE A 54 7.26 -11.18 16.50
CA PHE A 54 6.81 -12.50 16.09
C PHE A 54 7.11 -12.78 14.61
N SER A 55 7.30 -11.75 13.79
CA SER A 55 7.78 -11.82 12.42
C SER A 55 9.31 -11.87 12.37
N TYR A 56 9.89 -12.44 11.30
CA TYR A 56 11.34 -12.57 11.17
C TYR A 56 12.06 -11.25 10.83
N ASP A 57 11.31 -10.22 10.41
CA ASP A 57 11.81 -8.97 9.87
C ASP A 57 11.51 -7.74 10.75
N SER A 58 10.96 -7.93 11.95
CA SER A 58 10.69 -6.86 12.90
C SER A 58 11.18 -7.19 14.30
N LEU A 59 11.49 -6.13 15.06
CA LEU A 59 11.86 -6.21 16.48
C LEU A 59 10.82 -5.51 17.38
N GLY A 60 9.77 -4.94 16.80
CA GLY A 60 8.76 -4.16 17.53
C GLY A 60 7.95 -5.05 18.46
N LYS A 61 7.83 -4.67 19.74
CA LYS A 61 7.05 -5.46 20.71
C LYS A 61 5.58 -5.05 20.68
N PRO A 62 4.66 -5.92 21.14
CA PRO A 62 3.25 -5.55 21.32
C PRO A 62 3.06 -4.28 22.16
N GLU A 63 3.91 -4.05 23.16
CA GLU A 63 3.84 -2.84 23.99
C GLU A 63 4.26 -1.57 23.24
N ASP A 64 5.20 -1.69 22.29
CA ASP A 64 5.63 -0.56 21.46
C ASP A 64 4.50 -0.11 20.54
N LEU A 65 3.80 -1.08 19.92
CA LEU A 65 2.59 -0.83 19.12
C LEU A 65 1.52 -0.06 19.91
N ILE A 66 1.19 -0.53 21.11
CA ILE A 66 0.16 0.10 21.97
C ILE A 66 0.58 1.51 22.40
N ARG A 67 1.88 1.73 22.65
CA ARG A 67 2.41 3.05 23.00
C ARG A 67 2.30 3.99 21.80
N SER A 68 2.85 3.58 20.65
CA SER A 68 2.85 4.39 19.43
C SER A 68 1.45 4.72 18.94
N SER A 69 0.50 3.78 19.01
CA SER A 69 -0.88 4.06 18.60
C SER A 69 -1.55 5.12 19.47
N LYS A 70 -1.19 5.21 20.75
CA LYS A 70 -1.70 6.26 21.65
C LYS A 70 -1.03 7.60 21.40
N GLU A 71 0.27 7.59 21.15
CA GLU A 71 1.05 8.81 20.87
C GLU A 71 0.62 9.46 19.56
N GLU A 72 0.24 8.65 18.56
CA GLU A 72 -0.16 9.09 17.21
C GLU A 72 -1.69 9.17 17.00
N ASP A 73 -2.50 8.97 18.05
CA ASP A 73 -3.98 8.98 17.99
C ASP A 73 -4.58 8.03 16.93
N ILE A 74 -4.04 6.80 16.88
CA ILE A 74 -4.47 5.71 16.00
C ILE A 74 -5.49 4.82 16.73
N ASP A 75 -6.70 4.68 16.18
CA ASP A 75 -7.78 3.92 16.82
C ASP A 75 -7.56 2.41 16.77
N PHE A 76 -7.12 1.90 15.61
CA PHE A 76 -6.97 0.46 15.37
C PHE A 76 -5.64 0.10 14.72
N LEU A 77 -5.08 -1.05 15.13
CA LEU A 77 -3.88 -1.62 14.53
C LEU A 77 -4.23 -2.98 13.92
N ILE A 78 -3.84 -3.20 12.67
CA ILE A 78 -3.98 -4.49 12.00
C ILE A 78 -2.57 -5.06 11.79
N VAL A 79 -2.22 -6.01 12.66
CA VAL A 79 -0.89 -6.61 12.70
C VAL A 79 -0.90 -7.88 11.87
N THR A 80 0.05 -8.01 10.94
CA THR A 80 0.09 -9.07 9.93
C THR A 80 1.50 -9.67 9.86
N ASP A 81 1.94 -10.32 10.95
CA ASP A 81 3.23 -10.99 10.98
C ASP A 81 3.34 -12.10 9.91
N HIS A 82 4.55 -12.39 9.42
CA HIS A 82 4.74 -13.42 8.38
C HIS A 82 4.29 -14.80 8.89
N ASP A 83 3.33 -15.40 8.18
CA ASP A 83 2.80 -16.75 8.37
C ASP A 83 2.20 -17.07 9.76
N ARG A 84 1.97 -16.05 10.62
CA ARG A 84 1.47 -16.26 11.99
C ARG A 84 0.70 -15.07 12.53
N ASP A 85 -0.16 -15.34 13.51
CA ASP A 85 -1.05 -14.36 14.14
C ASP A 85 -0.85 -14.30 15.67
N ASP A 86 0.34 -14.70 16.16
CA ASP A 86 0.68 -14.82 17.59
C ASP A 86 0.38 -13.55 18.41
N ILE A 87 0.41 -12.38 17.76
CA ILE A 87 0.01 -11.10 18.34
C ILE A 87 -1.39 -11.15 18.98
N ARG A 88 -2.27 -12.07 18.55
CA ARG A 88 -3.60 -12.29 19.15
C ARG A 88 -3.56 -12.59 20.64
N HIS A 89 -2.45 -13.13 21.15
CA HIS A 89 -2.26 -13.39 22.58
C HIS A 89 -1.98 -12.12 23.39
N PHE A 90 -1.67 -11.01 22.72
CA PHE A 90 -1.37 -9.70 23.28
C PHE A 90 -2.36 -8.62 22.78
N ALA A 91 -3.25 -9.00 21.86
CA ALA A 91 -4.22 -8.10 21.26
C ALA A 91 -5.32 -7.71 22.28
N GLY A 92 -5.55 -6.40 22.43
CA GLY A 92 -6.73 -5.85 23.08
C GLY A 92 -7.84 -5.53 22.06
N GLU A 93 -8.86 -4.80 22.49
CA GLU A 93 -10.01 -4.43 21.63
C GLU A 93 -9.64 -3.62 20.37
N LYS A 94 -8.47 -2.96 20.40
CA LYS A 94 -7.98 -2.08 19.32
C LYS A 94 -6.97 -2.75 18.39
N ILE A 95 -6.60 -4.00 18.62
CA ILE A 95 -5.63 -4.73 17.79
C ILE A 95 -6.36 -5.87 17.09
N LEU A 96 -6.37 -5.85 15.77
CA LEU A 96 -6.79 -6.97 14.95
C LEU A 96 -5.56 -7.80 14.58
N ALA A 97 -5.54 -9.05 15.04
CA ALA A 97 -4.53 -10.01 14.65
C ALA A 97 -4.85 -10.59 13.27
N GLY A 98 -3.89 -10.51 12.37
CA GLY A 98 -3.86 -11.15 11.08
C GLY A 98 -2.50 -11.75 10.81
N LYS A 99 -2.27 -12.12 9.55
CA LYS A 99 -0.98 -12.65 9.07
C LYS A 99 -0.75 -12.23 7.63
N GLU A 100 0.51 -12.07 7.27
CA GLU A 100 0.92 -11.99 5.86
C GLU A 100 1.26 -13.41 5.38
N VAL A 101 0.65 -13.82 4.26
CA VAL A 101 0.86 -15.13 3.64
C VAL A 101 1.48 -14.93 2.27
N LYS A 102 2.62 -15.58 2.04
CA LYS A 102 3.24 -15.63 0.70
C LYS A 102 2.58 -16.74 -0.12
N LEU A 103 1.95 -16.35 -1.22
CA LEU A 103 1.33 -17.29 -2.14
C LEU A 103 2.40 -17.81 -3.11
N THR A 104 2.53 -19.12 -3.22
CA THR A 104 3.47 -19.77 -4.14
C THR A 104 2.76 -20.74 -5.08
N ASP A 105 3.32 -20.94 -6.26
CA ASP A 105 2.88 -22.00 -7.17
C ASP A 105 3.45 -23.38 -6.74
N GLU A 106 3.05 -24.45 -7.44
CA GLU A 106 3.53 -25.81 -7.19
C GLU A 106 5.06 -25.98 -7.34
N LYS A 107 5.72 -25.02 -7.99
CA LYS A 107 7.18 -24.99 -8.19
C LYS A 107 7.90 -24.10 -7.18
N GLY A 108 7.16 -23.48 -6.25
CA GLY A 108 7.69 -22.57 -5.23
C GLY A 108 7.93 -21.14 -5.71
N ASN A 109 7.47 -20.77 -6.91
CA ASN A 109 7.56 -19.38 -7.38
C ASN A 109 6.54 -18.51 -6.65
N ILE A 110 6.96 -17.32 -6.22
CA ILE A 110 6.06 -16.34 -5.59
C ILE A 110 5.04 -15.84 -6.61
N MET A 111 3.78 -15.90 -6.21
CA MET A 111 2.60 -15.49 -6.97
C MET A 111 1.95 -14.22 -6.43
N GLY A 112 2.33 -13.80 -5.22
CA GLY A 112 1.89 -12.58 -4.56
C GLY A 112 1.91 -12.73 -3.04
N ASP A 113 1.74 -11.61 -2.33
CA ASP A 113 1.63 -11.58 -0.88
C ASP A 113 0.21 -11.14 -0.48
N LEU A 114 -0.37 -11.81 0.51
CA LEU A 114 -1.75 -11.61 0.95
C LEU A 114 -1.81 -11.36 2.45
N LEU A 115 -2.44 -10.26 2.85
CA LEU A 115 -2.79 -9.99 4.24
C LEU A 115 -4.15 -10.60 4.54
N GLU A 116 -4.20 -11.46 5.55
CA GLU A 116 -5.43 -12.06 6.06
C GLU A 116 -5.70 -11.55 7.48
N ALA A 117 -6.76 -10.78 7.67
CA ALA A 117 -7.17 -10.26 8.98
C ALA A 117 -8.70 -10.34 9.12
N GLY A 118 -9.19 -11.32 9.89
CA GLY A 118 -10.62 -11.59 10.01
C GLY A 118 -11.25 -11.93 8.64
N ASN A 119 -12.22 -11.12 8.21
CA ASN A 119 -12.88 -11.24 6.90
C ASN A 119 -12.27 -10.31 5.83
N VAL A 120 -11.22 -9.57 6.18
CA VAL A 120 -10.54 -8.64 5.27
C VAL A 120 -9.35 -9.35 4.63
N ARG A 121 -9.25 -9.20 3.31
CA ARG A 121 -8.15 -9.72 2.49
C ARG A 121 -7.56 -8.57 1.71
N VAL A 122 -6.25 -8.37 1.83
CA VAL A 122 -5.55 -7.26 1.17
C VAL A 122 -4.37 -7.81 0.39
N VAL A 123 -4.30 -7.51 -0.90
CA VAL A 123 -3.11 -7.79 -1.70
C VAL A 123 -2.00 -6.82 -1.26
N ALA A 124 -0.94 -7.37 -0.68
CA ALA A 124 0.22 -6.63 -0.21
C ALA A 124 1.22 -6.41 -1.34
N HIS A 125 1.84 -5.24 -1.33
CA HIS A 125 2.92 -4.83 -2.23
C HIS A 125 2.70 -5.23 -3.71
N PRO A 126 1.50 -5.05 -4.30
CA PRO A 126 1.13 -5.63 -5.60
C PRO A 126 2.04 -5.22 -6.76
N PHE A 127 2.71 -4.07 -6.63
CA PHE A 127 3.55 -3.48 -7.66
C PHE A 127 5.04 -3.81 -7.54
N LYS A 128 5.49 -4.31 -6.37
CA LYS A 128 6.89 -4.64 -6.13
C LYS A 128 7.30 -5.85 -6.95
N GLU A 129 8.38 -5.76 -7.74
CA GLU A 129 8.69 -6.79 -8.74
C GLU A 129 8.77 -8.21 -8.17
N LYS A 130 9.43 -8.36 -7.02
CA LYS A 130 9.57 -9.63 -6.30
C LYS A 130 8.23 -10.22 -5.85
N TYR A 131 7.26 -9.38 -5.46
CA TYR A 131 5.99 -9.78 -4.86
C TYR A 131 4.79 -9.48 -5.77
N ARG A 132 5.06 -9.17 -7.04
CA ARG A 132 4.04 -8.76 -8.00
C ARG A 132 2.93 -9.80 -8.01
N TRP A 133 1.70 -9.34 -7.83
CA TRP A 133 0.54 -10.19 -7.85
C TRP A 133 0.32 -10.79 -9.26
N ARG A 134 0.24 -12.12 -9.36
CA ARG A 134 0.10 -12.85 -10.64
C ARG A 134 -1.14 -13.74 -10.71
N LEU A 135 -1.99 -13.71 -9.68
CA LEU A 135 -3.22 -14.49 -9.64
C LEU A 135 -4.42 -13.67 -10.15
N PRO A 136 -5.52 -14.33 -10.58
CA PRO A 136 -6.79 -13.63 -10.79
C PRO A 136 -7.18 -12.86 -9.54
N LEU A 137 -7.64 -11.61 -9.70
CA LEU A 137 -8.01 -10.73 -8.59
C LEU A 137 -9.48 -10.91 -8.24
N PRO A 138 -9.81 -11.40 -7.04
CA PRO A 138 -11.19 -11.47 -6.58
C PRO A 138 -11.77 -10.07 -6.36
N GLU A 139 -13.08 -9.91 -6.60
CA GLU A 139 -13.77 -8.62 -6.43
C GLU A 139 -13.85 -8.16 -4.96
N ASP A 140 -13.73 -9.08 -4.01
CA ASP A 140 -13.81 -8.83 -2.57
C ASP A 140 -12.46 -8.48 -1.92
N TYR A 141 -11.37 -8.48 -2.69
CA TYR A 141 -10.04 -8.20 -2.16
C TYR A 141 -9.75 -6.70 -2.21
N LEU A 142 -9.12 -6.19 -1.14
CA LEU A 142 -8.55 -4.85 -1.10
C LEU A 142 -7.13 -4.87 -1.67
N PHE A 143 -6.61 -3.68 -1.99
CA PHE A 143 -5.26 -3.51 -2.49
C PHE A 143 -4.52 -2.48 -1.65
N GLU A 144 -3.30 -2.82 -1.27
CA GLU A 144 -2.37 -1.83 -0.76
C GLU A 144 -1.90 -0.94 -1.92
N ILE A 145 -2.28 0.33 -1.87
CA ILE A 145 -1.76 1.35 -2.79
C ILE A 145 -0.56 1.99 -2.09
N ILE A 146 0.64 1.58 -2.49
CA ILE A 146 1.87 2.30 -2.15
C ILE A 146 1.90 3.59 -2.98
N ASP A 147 2.50 4.66 -2.47
CA ASP A 147 2.72 5.90 -3.22
C ASP A 147 3.20 5.53 -4.63
N LEU A 148 2.39 5.92 -5.63
CA LEU A 148 2.61 5.59 -7.03
C LEU A 148 4.01 6.03 -7.48
N LYS A 149 4.56 7.08 -6.84
CA LYS A 149 5.90 7.57 -7.09
C LYS A 149 6.99 6.58 -6.67
N ASP A 150 6.84 5.92 -5.53
CA ASP A 150 7.82 4.93 -5.04
C ASP A 150 7.76 3.65 -5.88
N ALA A 151 6.56 3.23 -6.28
CA ALA A 151 6.38 2.10 -7.18
C ALA A 151 6.96 2.33 -8.59
N LEU A 152 7.03 3.59 -9.05
CA LEU A 152 7.65 3.96 -10.34
C LEU A 152 9.18 4.06 -10.28
N LEU A 153 9.77 4.11 -9.08
CA LEU A 153 11.21 4.23 -8.87
C LEU A 153 11.90 2.88 -8.62
N GLU A 154 11.15 1.82 -8.30
CA GLU A 154 11.69 0.46 -8.29
C GLU A 154 12.05 0.03 -9.73
N ARG A 155 13.36 -0.04 -10.00
CA ARG A 155 13.97 -0.49 -11.26
C ARG A 155 14.64 -1.84 -11.09
#